data_AF-A0A531LF31-F1
#
_entry.id   AF-A0A531LF31-F1
#
_cell.length_a   1.000
_cell.length_b   1.000
_cell.length_c   1.000
_cell.angle_alpha   90.00
_cell.angle_beta   90.00
_cell.angle_gamma   90.00
#
_symmetry.space_group_name_H-M   'P 1'
#
loop_
_entity.id
_entity.type
_entity.pdbx_description
1 polymer ?
#
loop_
_entity_poly.entity_id
_entity_poly.type
_entity_poly.pdbx_seq_one_letter_code
_entity_poly.pdbx_strand_id
1 'polypeptide(L)'
;EDLPLFVTAVSIQSSSGGNLREILDGLSSVIRGRGKLRRKVRAISTEGRMSAYILTAVPALLMVGIMVMMPQFYESVWGEPMTWYLLGGSILWLMLGNAMMFKMSNFKF
;
A
#
# COMPACT_ATOMS: atom_id res chain seq x y z
N GLU A 1 -8.15 -18.83 -35.26
CA GLU A 1 -9.42 -18.60 -36.00
C GLU A 1 -10.66 -18.82 -35.12
N ASP A 2 -10.48 -18.92 -33.80
CA ASP A 2 -11.52 -19.36 -32.84
C ASP A 2 -12.31 -18.21 -32.19
N LEU A 3 -11.74 -16.99 -32.19
CA LEU A 3 -12.40 -15.79 -31.69
C LEU A 3 -13.71 -15.45 -32.42
N PRO A 4 -13.78 -15.49 -33.77
CA PRO A 4 -15.02 -15.24 -34.50
C PRO A 4 -16.10 -16.28 -34.21
N LEU A 5 -15.72 -17.55 -34.03
CA LEU A 5 -16.65 -18.64 -33.74
C LEU A 5 -17.22 -18.53 -32.32
N PHE A 6 -16.38 -18.16 -31.35
CA PHE A 6 -16.79 -17.90 -29.97
C PHE A 6 -17.73 -16.69 -29.87
N VAL A 7 -17.42 -15.61 -30.62
CA VAL A 7 -18.28 -14.42 -30.70
C VAL A 7 -19.63 -14.74 -31.33
N THR A 8 -19.66 -15.60 -32.36
CA THR A 8 -20.91 -16.03 -33.01
C THR A 8 -21.77 -16.90 -32.09
N ALA A 9 -21.16 -17.80 -31.30
CA ALA A 9 -21.87 -18.59 -30.30
C ALA A 9 -22.48 -17.72 -29.17
N VAL A 10 -21.72 -16.74 -28.66
CA VAL A 10 -22.20 -15.79 -27.64
C VAL A 10 -23.30 -14.87 -28.20
N SER A 11 -23.19 -14.48 -29.48
CA SER A 11 -24.20 -13.70 -30.19
C SER A 11 -25.50 -14.50 -30.39
N ILE A 12 -25.42 -15.79 -30.70
CA ILE A 12 -26.59 -16.67 -30.84
C ILE A 12 -27.24 -16.94 -29.46
N GLN A 13 -26.45 -17.05 -28.38
CA GLN A 13 -26.98 -17.14 -27.02
C GLN A 13 -27.72 -15.86 -26.58
N SER A 14 -27.41 -14.72 -27.21
CA SER A 14 -28.00 -13.41 -26.89
C SER A 14 -29.35 -13.14 -27.55
N SER A 15 -29.74 -13.91 -28.57
CA SER A 15 -30.90 -13.62 -29.42
C SER A 15 -32.26 -14.08 -28.87
N SER A 16 -32.33 -14.66 -27.66
CA SER A 16 -33.59 -15.09 -27.01
C SER A 16 -34.23 -14.02 -26.09
N GLY A 17 -33.74 -12.78 -26.11
CA GLY A 17 -34.46 -11.60 -25.58
C GLY A 17 -34.46 -11.37 -24.07
N GLY A 18 -34.22 -12.38 -23.23
CA GLY A 18 -34.08 -12.21 -21.77
C GLY A 18 -32.65 -11.97 -21.27
N ASN A 19 -31.65 -12.49 -21.98
CA ASN A 19 -30.31 -12.72 -21.41
C ASN A 19 -29.28 -11.62 -21.74
N LEU A 20 -29.41 -10.88 -22.85
CA LEU A 20 -28.42 -9.86 -23.20
C LEU A 20 -28.47 -8.63 -22.27
N ARG A 21 -29.67 -8.24 -21.84
CA ARG A 21 -29.85 -7.20 -20.81
C ARG A 21 -29.24 -7.65 -19.48
N GLU A 22 -29.45 -8.90 -19.09
CA GLU A 22 -28.93 -9.50 -17.86
C GLU A 22 -27.40 -9.66 -17.87
N ILE A 23 -26.81 -10.08 -19.00
CA ILE A 23 -25.36 -10.15 -19.20
C ILE A 23 -24.74 -8.75 -19.20
N LEU A 24 -25.38 -7.76 -19.84
CA LEU A 24 -24.90 -6.38 -19.88
C LEU A 24 -24.97 -5.72 -18.49
N ASP A 25 -26.05 -5.95 -17.74
CA ASP A 25 -26.19 -5.50 -16.35
C ASP A 25 -25.19 -6.20 -15.44
N GLY A 26 -24.97 -7.51 -15.64
CA GLY A 26 -23.93 -8.29 -14.97
C GLY A 26 -22.54 -7.71 -15.22
N LEU A 27 -22.17 -7.45 -16.47
CA LEU A 27 -20.88 -6.85 -16.83
C LEU A 27 -20.73 -5.44 -16.25
N SER A 28 -21.77 -4.62 -16.34
CA SER A 28 -21.81 -3.26 -15.76
C SER A 28 -21.61 -3.31 -14.23
N SER A 29 -22.23 -4.27 -13.55
CA SER A 29 -22.07 -4.49 -12.11
C SER A 29 -20.64 -4.90 -11.74
N VAL A 30 -20.02 -5.79 -12.52
CA VAL A 30 -18.65 -6.26 -12.32
C VAL A 30 -17.64 -5.13 -12.58
N ILE A 31 -17.81 -4.33 -13.63
CA ILE A 31 -16.96 -3.17 -13.92
C ILE A 31 -17.04 -2.14 -12.78
N ARG A 32 -18.26 -1.81 -12.33
CA ARG A 32 -18.47 -0.91 -11.18
C ARG A 32 -17.86 -1.50 -9.90
N GLY A 33 -17.99 -2.81 -9.68
CA GLY A 33 -17.39 -3.54 -8.57
C GLY A 33 -15.85 -3.46 -8.56
N ARG A 34 -15.22 -3.70 -9.71
CA ARG A 34 -13.76 -3.55 -9.88
C ARG A 34 -13.29 -2.11 -9.63
N GLY A 35 -14.05 -1.12 -10.07
CA GLY A 35 -13.77 0.30 -9.79
C GLY A 35 -13.83 0.64 -8.30
N LYS A 36 -14.86 0.13 -7.60
CA LYS A 36 -14.97 0.28 -6.13
C LYS A 36 -13.83 -0.41 -5.40
N LEU A 37 -13.45 -1.62 -5.81
CA LEU A 37 -12.34 -2.36 -5.21
C LEU A 37 -11.00 -1.62 -5.39
N ARG A 38 -10.70 -1.13 -6.61
CA ARG A 38 -9.49 -0.32 -6.88
C ARG A 38 -9.43 0.93 -6.02
N ARG A 39 -10.55 1.65 -5.86
CA ARG A 39 -10.63 2.82 -4.98
C ARG A 39 -10.43 2.46 -3.51
N LYS A 40 -11.02 1.36 -3.05
CA LYS A 40 -10.88 0.86 -1.67
C LYS A 40 -9.44 0.44 -1.37
N VAL A 41 -8.80 -0.30 -2.27
CA VAL A 41 -7.38 -0.70 -2.14
C VAL A 41 -6.47 0.53 -2.12
N ARG A 42 -6.72 1.52 -2.98
CA ARG A 42 -5.95 2.78 -2.99
C ARG A 42 -6.12 3.57 -1.68
N ALA A 43 -7.33 3.63 -1.15
CA ALA A 43 -7.60 4.30 0.12
C ALA A 43 -6.88 3.61 1.30
N ILE A 44 -7.02 2.27 1.42
CA ILE A 44 -6.36 1.46 2.46
C ILE A 44 -4.83 1.55 2.36
N SER A 45 -4.29 1.53 1.14
CA SER A 45 -2.85 1.71 0.91
C SER A 45 -2.37 3.10 1.32
N THR A 46 -3.20 4.14 1.16
CA THR A 46 -2.85 5.50 1.56
C THR A 46 -2.83 5.65 3.08
N GLU A 47 -3.82 5.06 3.77
CA GLU A 47 -3.86 5.01 5.24
C GLU A 47 -2.63 4.28 5.81
N GLY A 48 -2.29 3.10 5.26
CA GLY A 48 -1.10 2.35 5.66
C GLY A 48 0.21 3.13 5.46
N ARG A 49 0.34 3.88 4.36
CA ARG A 49 1.50 4.76 4.11
C ARG A 49 1.59 5.90 5.13
N MET A 50 0.48 6.57 5.42
CA MET A 50 0.44 7.65 6.40
C MET A 50 0.83 7.16 7.80
N SER A 51 0.31 6.00 8.22
CA SER A 51 0.68 5.38 9.49
C SER A 51 2.17 5.03 9.55
N ALA A 52 2.76 4.53 8.46
CA ALA A 52 4.21 4.26 8.41
C ALA A 52 5.04 5.54 8.56
N TYR A 53 4.66 6.63 7.87
CA TYR A 53 5.35 7.92 8.02
C TYR A 53 5.29 8.44 9.46
N ILE A 54 4.10 8.41 10.08
CA ILE A 54 3.92 8.83 11.48
C ILE A 54 4.79 7.99 12.40
N LEU A 55 4.76 6.65 12.26
CA LEU A 55 5.54 5.74 13.09
C LEU A 55 7.04 6.01 12.99
N THR A 56 7.54 6.35 11.80
CA THR A 56 8.96 6.70 11.61
C THR A 56 9.32 8.11 12.10
N ALA A 57 8.36 9.04 12.07
CA ALA A 57 8.57 10.40 12.56
C ALA A 57 8.66 10.46 14.09
N VAL A 58 7.92 9.61 14.82
CA VAL A 58 7.91 9.58 16.30
C VAL A 58 9.30 9.44 16.93
N PRO A 59 10.09 8.38 16.65
CA PRO A 59 11.41 8.22 17.26
C PRO A 59 12.38 9.33 16.83
N ALA A 60 12.28 9.84 15.59
CA ALA A 60 13.10 10.95 15.12
C ALA A 60 12.77 12.26 15.87
N LEU A 61 11.49 12.56 16.06
CA LEU A 61 11.04 13.73 16.82
C LEU A 61 11.40 13.61 18.30
N LEU A 62 11.28 12.43 18.89
CA LEU A 62 11.69 12.19 20.27
C LEU A 62 13.19 12.40 20.46
N MET A 63 14.02 11.88 19.55
CA MET A 63 15.47 12.06 19.61
C MET A 63 15.87 13.54 19.52
N VAL A 64 15.28 14.29 18.58
CA VAL A 64 15.52 15.74 18.46
C VAL A 64 14.98 16.49 19.68
N GLY A 65 13.79 16.14 20.17
CA GLY A 65 13.17 16.77 21.32
C GLY A 65 14.00 16.58 22.60
N ILE A 66 14.48 15.36 22.85
CA ILE A 66 15.35 15.06 24.00
C ILE A 66 16.69 15.79 23.87
N MET A 67 17.29 15.84 22.68
CA MET A 67 18.52 16.61 22.47
C MET A 67 18.39 18.10 22.81
N VAL A 68 17.25 18.72 22.47
CA VAL A 68 17.02 20.16 22.71
C VAL A 68 16.62 20.42 24.17
N MET A 69 15.76 19.57 24.75
CA MET A 69 15.25 19.76 26.10
C MET A 69 16.23 19.31 27.19
N MET A 70 16.96 18.22 26.94
CA MET A 70 17.86 17.56 27.90
C MET A 70 19.14 17.08 27.19
N PRO A 71 20.04 17.99 26.79
CA PRO A 71 21.25 17.65 26.04
C PRO A 71 22.20 16.70 26.79
N GLN A 72 22.16 16.75 28.14
CA GLN A 72 22.93 15.88 29.03
C GLN A 72 22.37 14.45 29.17
N PHE A 73 21.18 14.15 28.62
CA PHE A 73 20.56 12.81 28.68
C PHE A 73 21.41 11.75 27.96
N TYR A 74 22.07 12.12 26.86
CA TYR A 74 22.83 11.18 26.06
C TYR A 74 24.36 11.25 26.28
N GLU A 75 24.84 12.14 27.15
CA GLU A 75 26.27 12.44 27.33
C GLU A 75 27.10 11.20 27.71
N SER A 76 26.54 10.31 28.54
CA SER A 76 27.18 9.06 28.96
C SER A 76 27.21 7.97 27.88
N VAL A 77 26.33 8.05 26.89
CA VAL A 77 26.09 6.99 25.89
C VAL A 77 26.75 7.34 24.54
N TRP A 78 27.01 8.62 24.27
CA TRP A 78 27.62 9.07 22.99
C TRP A 78 29.07 8.66 22.81
N GLY A 79 29.81 8.50 23.91
CA GLY A 79 31.21 8.08 23.89
C GLY A 79 31.41 6.59 23.61
N GLU A 80 30.34 5.78 23.67
CA GLU A 80 30.43 4.34 23.53
C GLU A 80 30.22 3.91 22.06
N PRO A 81 31.16 3.15 21.45
CA PRO A 81 31.06 2.77 20.04
C PRO A 81 29.84 1.87 19.76
N MET A 82 29.37 1.12 20.76
CA MET A 82 28.14 0.31 20.71
C MET A 82 26.90 1.14 20.32
N THR A 83 26.82 2.38 20.81
CA THR A 83 25.70 3.30 20.59
C THR A 83 25.51 3.61 19.12
N TRP A 84 26.60 3.87 18.40
CA TRP A 84 26.58 4.20 16.98
C TRP A 84 26.16 2.98 16.12
N TYR A 85 26.60 1.78 16.49
CA TYR A 85 26.16 0.55 15.82
C TYR A 85 24.66 0.29 16.03
N LEU A 86 24.15 0.48 17.25
CA LEU A 86 22.73 0.32 17.57
C LEU A 86 21.86 1.37 16.88
N LEU A 87 22.29 2.64 16.87
CA LEU A 87 21.61 3.72 16.15
C LEU A 87 21.58 3.43 14.65
N GLY A 88 22.72 3.09 14.05
CA GLY A 88 22.79 2.71 12.63
C GLY A 88 21.90 1.53 12.30
N GLY A 89 21.89 0.50 13.15
CA GLY A 89 21.00 -0.67 13.02
C GLY A 89 19.52 -0.29 13.09
N SER A 90 19.13 0.57 14.03
CA SER A 90 17.74 1.03 14.17
C SER A 90 17.27 1.84 12.96
N ILE A 91 18.13 2.71 12.41
CA ILE A 91 17.84 3.49 11.20
C ILE A 91 17.71 2.57 10.00
N LEU A 92 18.63 1.61 9.83
CA LEU A 92 18.54 0.61 8.76
C LEU A 92 17.25 -0.21 8.85
N TRP A 93 16.87 -0.63 10.05
CA TRP A 93 15.63 -1.38 10.27
C TRP A 93 14.38 -0.57 9.94
N LEU A 94 14.34 0.70 10.34
CA LEU A 94 13.26 1.63 9.99
C LEU A 94 13.18 1.86 8.47
N MET A 95 14.33 2.00 7.80
CA MET A 95 14.41 2.16 6.36
C MET A 95 13.92 0.91 5.62
N LEU A 96 14.28 -0.29 6.09
CA LEU A 96 13.76 -1.55 5.54
C LEU A 96 12.25 -1.68 5.72
N GLY A 97 11.72 -1.32 6.89
CA GLY A 97 10.28 -1.29 7.15
C GLY A 97 9.53 -0.34 6.20
N ASN A 98 10.03 0.89 6.04
CA ASN A 98 9.47 1.85 5.09
C ASN A 98 9.56 1.37 3.64
N ALA A 99 10.67 0.75 3.24
CA ALA A 99 10.84 0.19 1.90
C ALA A 99 9.83 -0.93 1.61
N MET A 100 9.55 -1.81 2.58
CA MET A 100 8.52 -2.85 2.43
C MET A 100 7.13 -2.24 2.24
N MET A 101 6.77 -1.21 3.03
CA MET A 101 5.49 -0.50 2.90
C MET A 101 5.33 0.17 1.53
N PHE A 102 6.42 0.73 1.00
CA PHE A 102 6.45 1.32 -0.33
C PHE A 102 6.25 0.26 -1.43
N LYS A 103 6.90 -0.90 -1.28
CA LYS A 103 6.76 -2.03 -2.21
C LYS A 103 5.33 -2.60 -2.22
N MET A 104 4.73 -2.79 -1.04
CA MET A 104 3.34 -3.27 -0.91
C MET A 104 2.34 -2.35 -1.62
N SER A 105 2.57 -1.05 -1.59
CA SER A 105 1.67 -0.11 -2.26
C SER A 105 1.88 0.01 -3.77
N ASN A 106 3.07 -0.34 -4.26
CA ASN A 106 3.39 -0.26 -5.68
C ASN A 106 3.04 -1.55 -6.43
N PHE A 107 2.43 -2.53 -5.75
CA PHE A 107 1.85 -3.70 -6.41
C PHE A 107 0.70 -3.25 -7.32
N LYS A 108 1.07 -2.97 -8.57
CA LYS A 108 0.17 -2.94 -9.70
C LYS A 108 -0.28 -4.38 -9.95
N PHE A 109 -1.58 -4.61 -9.81
CA PHE A 109 -2.26 -5.73 -10.47
C PHE A 109 -2.12 -5.59 -11.98
#